data_AF-A0A844F7J9-F1
#
_entry.id   AF-A0A844F7J9-F1
#
_cell.length_a   1.000
_cell.length_b   1.000
_cell.length_c   1.000
_cell.angle_alpha   90.00
_cell.angle_beta   90.00
_cell.angle_gamma   90.00
#
_symmetry.space_group_name_H-M   'P 1'
#
loop_
_entity.id
_entity.type
_entity.pdbx_description
1 polymer ?
#
loop_
_entity_poly.entity_id
_entity_poly.type
_entity_poly.pdbx_seq_one_letter_code
_entity_poly.pdbx_strand_id
1 'polypeptide(L)'
;MRKKISLLLCVLAAMLCFTACGSSKEAVEYDEASMEQVTEFLIEYCSNADDAMMEQWSDMSEFNMNLQLTQAGLPIEPGSFISAMDAWKAAVKECGNYVSHGDYTYEASGKEVKVSTEAEFKDRDAMITFIFDDRLYLDSMTVDAEYTTGEILEKAGLNTVLGMGTVFVVLIFISLIISLFRFIPAIENAFKKKPAAEVKKESIPAADAAVPEVQVSETDDTELIAVISAAIAAAEGTSTDGFIVRSIRRRPSNKWNS
;
A
#
# COMPACT_ATOMS: atom_id res chain seq x y z
N MET A 1 -23.61 32.38 15.10
CA MET A 1 -22.40 33.00 14.53
C MET A 1 -21.16 32.09 14.62
N ARG A 2 -20.61 31.78 15.81
CA ARG A 2 -19.34 30.99 16.00
C ARG A 2 -19.10 29.84 15.00
N LYS A 3 -20.06 28.92 14.78
CA LYS A 3 -19.91 27.80 13.81
C LYS A 3 -19.61 28.26 12.37
N LYS A 4 -20.21 29.35 11.88
CA LYS A 4 -19.95 29.88 10.52
C LYS A 4 -18.55 30.50 10.42
N ILE A 5 -18.07 31.15 11.48
CA ILE A 5 -16.71 31.70 11.56
C ILE A 5 -15.68 30.58 11.56
N SER A 6 -15.91 29.51 12.34
CA SER A 6 -15.04 28.32 12.36
C SER A 6 -14.92 27.65 10.98
N LEU A 7 -16.04 27.55 10.25
CA LEU A 7 -16.05 26.96 8.90
C LEU A 7 -15.29 27.84 7.89
N LEU A 8 -15.48 29.16 7.94
CA LEU A 8 -14.68 30.12 7.17
C LEU A 8 -13.18 30.00 7.48
N LEU A 9 -12.81 29.88 8.76
CA LEU A 9 -11.41 29.74 9.18
C LEU A 9 -10.78 28.42 8.68
N CYS A 10 -11.52 27.30 8.71
CA CYS A 10 -11.06 26.04 8.13
C CYS A 10 -10.90 26.10 6.60
N VAL A 11 -11.84 26.74 5.88
CA VAL A 11 -11.74 26.90 4.42
C VAL A 11 -10.57 27.81 4.04
N LEU A 12 -10.37 28.91 4.77
CA LEU A 12 -9.28 29.86 4.51
C LEU A 12 -7.91 29.24 4.89
N ALA A 13 -7.85 28.44 5.96
CA ALA A 13 -6.67 27.64 6.28
C ALA A 13 -6.37 26.59 5.20
N ALA A 14 -7.38 25.86 4.71
CA ALA A 14 -7.20 24.89 3.63
C ALA A 14 -6.70 25.55 2.32
N MET A 15 -7.22 26.72 1.96
CA MET A 15 -6.72 27.51 0.84
C MET A 15 -5.26 27.95 1.05
N LEU A 16 -4.91 28.42 2.26
CA LEU A 16 -3.53 28.80 2.60
C LEU A 16 -2.55 27.62 2.55
N CYS A 17 -2.99 26.41 2.92
CA CYS A 17 -2.18 25.20 2.80
C CYS A 17 -1.81 24.86 1.35
N PHE A 18 -2.67 25.16 0.36
CA PHE A 18 -2.34 24.99 -1.06
C PHE A 18 -1.40 26.09 -1.58
N THR A 19 -1.48 27.32 -1.07
CA THR A 19 -0.59 28.42 -1.50
C THR A 19 0.80 28.42 -0.84
N ALA A 20 1.04 27.55 0.15
CA ALA A 20 2.27 27.56 0.95
C ALA A 20 3.47 26.83 0.32
N CYS A 21 3.28 26.08 -0.76
CA CYS A 21 4.39 25.42 -1.49
C CYS A 21 5.03 26.30 -2.58
N GLY A 22 4.76 27.61 -2.56
CA GLY A 22 5.31 28.59 -3.49
C GLY A 22 6.68 29.12 -3.11
N SER A 23 7.66 28.25 -2.82
CA SER A 23 9.05 28.70 -2.79
C SER A 23 9.50 29.01 -4.21
N SER A 24 9.71 30.29 -4.54
CA SER A 24 10.28 30.72 -5.81
C SER A 24 11.76 30.33 -5.88
N LYS A 25 12.01 29.04 -6.11
CA LYS A 25 13.25 28.59 -6.73
C LYS A 25 13.29 29.24 -8.11
N GLU A 26 14.41 29.86 -8.46
CA GLU A 26 14.68 30.21 -9.86
C GLU A 26 14.65 28.89 -10.65
N ALA A 27 13.92 28.87 -11.76
CA ALA A 27 13.92 27.72 -12.64
C ALA A 27 15.33 27.47 -13.16
N VAL A 28 15.73 26.20 -13.28
CA VAL A 28 17.03 25.84 -13.86
C VAL A 28 17.12 26.45 -15.26
N GLU A 29 18.25 27.07 -15.58
CA GLU A 29 18.56 27.55 -16.92
C GLU A 29 19.03 26.36 -17.76
N TYR A 30 18.32 26.07 -18.85
CA TYR A 30 18.60 24.95 -19.77
C TYR A 30 18.55 25.42 -21.22
N ASP A 31 19.21 24.68 -22.09
CA ASP A 31 19.21 24.87 -23.54
C ASP A 31 18.42 23.72 -24.19
N GLU A 32 17.27 24.04 -24.80
CA GLU A 32 16.34 23.05 -25.35
C GLU A 32 17.04 22.07 -26.30
N ALA A 33 17.92 22.56 -27.18
CA ALA A 33 18.68 21.75 -28.13
C ALA A 33 19.70 20.81 -27.46
N SER A 34 20.35 21.24 -26.37
CA SER A 34 21.23 20.38 -25.57
C SER A 34 20.46 19.27 -24.85
N MET A 35 19.23 19.55 -24.39
CA MET A 35 18.38 18.50 -23.80
C MET A 35 17.89 17.53 -24.89
N GLU A 36 17.44 18.06 -26.03
CA GLU A 36 16.97 17.32 -27.21
C GLU A 36 18.05 16.36 -27.73
N GLN A 37 19.31 16.80 -27.80
CA GLN A 37 20.43 15.94 -28.20
C GLN A 37 20.58 14.70 -27.29
N VAL A 38 20.26 14.81 -25.99
CA VAL A 38 20.36 13.70 -25.04
C VAL A 38 19.13 12.80 -25.10
N THR A 39 17.94 13.35 -25.29
CA THR A 39 16.70 12.54 -25.47
C THR A 39 16.72 11.78 -26.78
N GLU A 40 17.12 12.43 -27.87
CA GLU A 40 17.23 11.83 -29.20
C GLU A 40 18.28 10.71 -29.21
N PHE A 41 19.44 10.92 -28.58
CA PHE A 41 20.45 9.86 -28.41
C PHE A 41 19.87 8.63 -27.68
N LEU A 42 19.08 8.83 -26.62
CA LEU A 42 18.48 7.74 -25.87
C LEU A 42 17.45 6.96 -26.71
N ILE A 43 16.63 7.67 -27.50
CA ILE A 43 15.63 7.06 -28.38
C ILE A 43 16.30 6.32 -29.54
N GLU A 44 17.29 6.93 -30.22
CA GLU A 44 18.05 6.27 -31.29
C GLU A 44 18.80 5.05 -30.73
N TYR A 45 19.43 5.16 -29.56
CA TYR A 45 20.12 4.04 -28.94
C TYR A 45 19.18 2.90 -28.57
N CYS A 46 18.09 3.18 -27.84
CA CYS A 46 17.18 2.14 -27.36
C CYS A 46 16.32 1.53 -28.48
N SER A 47 16.06 2.25 -29.57
CA SER A 47 15.37 1.72 -30.75
C SER A 47 16.24 0.81 -31.63
N ASN A 48 17.57 1.00 -31.62
CA ASN A 48 18.52 0.19 -32.40
C ASN A 48 19.21 -0.92 -31.59
N ALA A 49 19.32 -0.79 -30.27
CA ALA A 49 19.93 -1.80 -29.41
C ALA A 49 19.04 -3.05 -29.28
N ASP A 50 19.64 -4.24 -29.41
CA ASP A 50 18.98 -5.50 -29.07
C ASP A 50 19.12 -5.84 -27.57
N ASP A 51 18.41 -6.89 -27.13
CA ASP A 51 18.44 -7.33 -25.73
C ASP A 51 19.86 -7.60 -25.21
N ALA A 52 20.76 -8.10 -26.06
CA ALA A 52 22.14 -8.47 -25.72
C ALA A 52 23.08 -7.25 -25.70
N MET A 53 22.85 -6.25 -26.56
CA MET A 53 23.54 -4.95 -26.46
C MET A 53 23.22 -4.25 -25.14
N MET A 54 21.96 -4.30 -24.71
CA MET A 54 21.55 -3.74 -23.42
C MET A 54 22.05 -4.59 -22.23
N GLU A 55 22.06 -5.93 -22.34
CA GLU A 55 22.65 -6.83 -21.34
C GLU A 55 24.16 -6.57 -21.16
N GLN A 56 24.89 -6.25 -22.24
CA GLN A 56 26.30 -5.87 -22.19
C GLN A 56 26.56 -4.61 -21.33
N TRP A 57 25.61 -3.67 -21.25
CA TRP A 57 25.71 -2.52 -20.33
C TRP A 57 25.42 -2.92 -18.88
N SER A 58 24.42 -3.79 -18.65
CA SER A 58 24.08 -4.30 -17.32
C SER A 58 25.20 -5.15 -16.69
N ASP A 59 25.93 -5.91 -17.51
CA ASP A 59 27.14 -6.65 -17.09
C ASP A 59 28.39 -5.75 -16.94
N MET A 60 28.33 -4.48 -17.38
CA MET A 60 29.44 -3.55 -17.29
C MET A 60 29.53 -2.93 -15.90
N SER A 61 30.75 -2.84 -15.35
CA SER A 61 30.94 -2.12 -14.09
C SER A 61 30.58 -0.62 -14.23
N GLU A 62 29.91 -0.07 -13.21
CA GLU A 62 29.47 1.33 -13.16
C GLU A 62 30.59 2.31 -13.53
N PHE A 63 31.83 2.04 -13.11
CA PHE A 63 33.01 2.86 -13.47
C PHE A 63 33.28 2.86 -14.98
N ASN A 64 33.22 1.72 -15.65
CA ASN A 64 33.43 1.61 -17.09
C ASN A 64 32.26 2.22 -17.86
N MET A 65 31.02 2.04 -17.38
CA MET A 65 29.83 2.65 -17.96
C MET A 65 29.87 4.19 -17.84
N ASN A 66 30.16 4.71 -16.65
CA ASN A 66 30.35 6.15 -16.42
C ASN A 66 31.49 6.72 -17.29
N LEU A 67 32.59 5.98 -17.46
CA LEU A 67 33.70 6.39 -18.32
C LEU A 67 33.27 6.50 -19.79
N GLN A 68 32.45 5.58 -20.30
CA GLN A 68 31.94 5.63 -21.67
C GLN A 68 30.93 6.77 -21.86
N LEU A 69 29.95 6.92 -20.96
CA LEU A 69 28.98 8.02 -20.98
C LEU A 69 29.68 9.39 -20.93
N THR A 70 30.67 9.55 -20.04
CA THR A 70 31.51 10.77 -19.94
C THR A 70 32.32 11.01 -21.23
N GLN A 71 32.88 9.96 -21.85
CA GLN A 71 33.64 10.09 -23.11
C GLN A 71 32.75 10.42 -24.31
N ALA A 72 31.49 9.99 -24.31
CA ALA A 72 30.49 10.39 -25.28
C ALA A 72 29.94 11.82 -25.04
N GLY A 73 30.25 12.44 -23.90
CA GLY A 73 29.76 13.76 -23.52
C GLY A 73 28.31 13.75 -22.99
N LEU A 74 27.79 12.60 -22.61
CA LEU A 74 26.40 12.42 -22.18
C LEU A 74 26.25 12.72 -20.67
N PRO A 75 25.39 13.68 -20.28
CA PRO A 75 25.09 13.96 -18.88
C PRO A 75 24.06 12.93 -18.36
N ILE A 76 24.50 11.69 -18.16
CA ILE A 76 23.65 10.58 -17.72
C ILE A 76 24.42 9.78 -16.65
N GLU A 77 23.79 9.52 -15.50
CA GLU A 77 24.39 8.62 -14.50
C GLU A 77 24.15 7.14 -14.86
N PRO A 78 25.09 6.22 -14.53
CA PRO A 78 25.00 4.82 -14.92
C PRO A 78 23.67 4.13 -14.58
N GLY A 79 23.13 4.37 -13.37
CA GLY A 79 21.84 3.80 -12.94
C GLY A 79 20.65 4.31 -13.75
N SER A 80 20.66 5.60 -14.12
CA SER A 80 19.63 6.23 -14.94
C SER A 80 19.66 5.71 -16.38
N PHE A 81 20.85 5.43 -16.92
CA PHE A 81 21.01 4.81 -18.25
C PHE A 81 20.43 3.39 -18.30
N ILE A 82 20.73 2.53 -17.30
CA ILE A 82 20.11 1.20 -17.20
C ILE A 82 18.59 1.32 -17.03
N SER A 83 18.13 2.22 -16.17
CA SER A 83 16.70 2.42 -15.91
C SER A 83 15.93 2.88 -17.15
N ALA A 84 16.53 3.72 -17.99
CA ALA A 84 15.97 4.15 -19.28
C ALA A 84 15.83 2.97 -20.27
N MET A 85 16.85 2.13 -20.38
CA MET A 85 16.77 0.91 -21.20
C MET A 85 15.71 -0.08 -20.67
N ASP A 86 15.59 -0.27 -19.36
CA ASP A 86 14.56 -1.15 -18.79
C ASP A 86 13.14 -0.59 -18.97
N ALA A 87 12.94 0.73 -18.86
CA ALA A 87 11.68 1.40 -19.18
C ALA A 87 11.30 1.21 -20.66
N TRP A 88 12.27 1.38 -21.57
CA TRP A 88 12.07 1.11 -23.00
C TRP A 88 11.76 -0.37 -23.28
N LYS A 89 12.50 -1.30 -22.66
CA LYS A 89 12.22 -2.75 -22.74
C LYS A 89 10.86 -3.13 -22.15
N ALA A 90 10.29 -2.34 -21.23
CA ALA A 90 8.93 -2.53 -20.75
C ALA A 90 7.92 -2.02 -21.79
N ALA A 91 8.10 -0.81 -22.30
CA ALA A 91 7.22 -0.22 -23.32
C ALA A 91 7.18 -1.03 -24.62
N VAL A 92 8.30 -1.56 -25.11
CA VAL A 92 8.31 -2.41 -26.32
C VAL A 92 7.49 -3.71 -26.13
N LYS A 93 7.31 -4.18 -24.88
CA LYS A 93 6.46 -5.34 -24.54
C LYS A 93 4.97 -4.98 -24.38
N GLU A 94 4.64 -3.70 -24.18
CA GLU A 94 3.28 -3.20 -23.91
C GLU A 94 2.66 -2.43 -25.10
N CYS A 95 3.52 -1.84 -25.94
CA CYS A 95 3.20 -0.95 -27.06
C CYS A 95 3.71 -1.48 -28.42
N GLY A 96 4.53 -2.53 -28.43
CA GLY A 96 5.15 -3.08 -29.63
C GLY A 96 6.42 -2.30 -30.04
N ASN A 97 6.90 -2.52 -31.26
CA ASN A 97 8.09 -1.84 -31.75
C ASN A 97 7.85 -0.33 -31.94
N TYR A 98 8.83 0.49 -31.56
CA TYR A 98 8.86 1.93 -31.86
C TYR A 98 8.81 2.21 -33.37
N VAL A 99 8.18 3.34 -33.75
CA VAL A 99 8.05 3.80 -35.14
C VAL A 99 8.61 5.22 -35.31
N SER A 100 8.12 6.19 -34.53
CA SER A 100 8.50 7.61 -34.59
C SER A 100 7.96 8.38 -33.39
N HIS A 101 8.42 9.61 -33.14
CA HIS A 101 7.79 10.56 -32.22
C HIS A 101 7.60 11.94 -32.83
N GLY A 102 6.77 12.76 -32.18
CA GLY A 102 6.49 14.14 -32.54
C GLY A 102 7.47 15.16 -31.95
N ASP A 103 7.04 16.42 -31.97
CA ASP A 103 7.77 17.56 -31.41
C ASP A 103 7.94 17.44 -29.88
N TYR A 104 9.09 17.89 -29.37
CA TYR A 104 9.39 17.86 -27.93
C TYR A 104 8.69 19.00 -27.16
N THR A 105 8.30 18.71 -25.92
CA THR A 105 7.67 19.64 -24.97
C THR A 105 8.50 19.77 -23.69
N TYR A 106 8.69 20.99 -23.21
CA TYR A 106 9.61 21.32 -22.11
C TYR A 106 8.87 21.93 -20.91
N GLU A 107 9.04 21.35 -19.71
CA GLU A 107 8.46 21.87 -18.46
C GLU A 107 9.52 21.98 -17.35
N ALA A 108 9.80 23.20 -16.89
CA ALA A 108 10.69 23.44 -15.75
C ALA A 108 9.95 23.32 -14.41
N SER A 109 10.13 22.20 -13.70
CA SER A 109 9.52 21.89 -12.41
C SER A 109 10.40 22.36 -11.23
N GLY A 110 10.71 23.65 -11.21
CA GLY A 110 11.44 24.31 -10.12
C GLY A 110 12.93 23.98 -10.02
N LYS A 111 13.30 22.70 -9.82
CA LYS A 111 14.70 22.22 -9.86
C LYS A 111 14.95 21.08 -10.85
N GLU A 112 13.91 20.53 -11.46
CA GLU A 112 14.02 19.54 -12.53
C GLU A 112 13.55 20.16 -13.86
N VAL A 113 14.09 19.67 -14.97
CA VAL A 113 13.59 19.94 -16.33
C VAL A 113 12.98 18.65 -16.86
N LYS A 114 11.70 18.68 -17.20
CA LYS A 114 11.03 17.58 -17.90
C LYS A 114 11.02 17.85 -19.40
N VAL A 115 11.36 16.85 -20.19
CA VAL A 115 11.21 16.84 -21.65
C VAL A 115 10.27 15.69 -22.02
N SER A 116 9.23 15.94 -22.82
CA SER A 116 8.24 14.90 -23.16
C SER A 116 7.87 14.94 -24.65
N THR A 117 7.61 13.78 -25.26
CA THR A 117 7.14 13.68 -26.65
C THR A 117 6.15 12.53 -26.84
N GLU A 118 5.14 12.75 -27.69
CA GLU A 118 4.18 11.74 -28.12
C GLU A 118 4.84 10.81 -29.14
N ALA A 119 4.82 9.50 -28.90
CA ALA A 119 5.52 8.50 -29.70
C ALA A 119 4.58 7.40 -30.23
N GLU A 120 4.64 7.19 -31.54
CA GLU A 120 3.99 6.07 -32.22
C GLU A 120 4.80 4.78 -31.98
N PHE A 121 4.17 3.79 -31.34
CA PHE A 121 4.63 2.40 -31.35
C PHE A 121 3.57 1.53 -32.06
N LYS A 122 4.03 0.41 -32.60
CA LYS A 122 3.28 -0.43 -33.55
C LYS A 122 1.89 -0.89 -33.08
N ASP A 123 1.71 -1.15 -31.79
CA ASP A 123 0.49 -1.76 -31.23
C ASP A 123 -0.33 -0.78 -30.35
N ARG A 124 0.26 0.35 -29.90
CA ARG A 124 -0.39 1.55 -29.35
C ARG A 124 0.61 2.72 -29.24
N ASP A 125 0.13 3.94 -29.16
CA ASP A 125 0.95 5.12 -28.90
C ASP A 125 1.37 5.21 -27.41
N ALA A 126 2.38 6.02 -27.09
CA ALA A 126 2.85 6.25 -25.72
C ALA A 126 3.50 7.65 -25.55
N MET A 127 3.40 8.22 -24.35
CA MET A 127 4.13 9.43 -23.98
C MET A 127 5.52 9.06 -23.44
N ILE A 128 6.58 9.45 -24.14
CA ILE A 128 7.95 9.36 -23.63
C ILE A 128 8.20 10.58 -22.75
N THR A 129 8.65 10.38 -21.51
CA THR A 129 9.00 11.46 -20.57
C THR A 129 10.42 11.27 -20.04
N PHE A 130 11.24 12.30 -20.14
CA PHE A 130 12.57 12.39 -19.55
C PHE A 130 12.55 13.42 -18.42
N ILE A 131 13.24 13.12 -17.32
CA ILE A 131 13.43 14.03 -16.20
C ILE A 131 14.93 14.26 -16.01
N PHE A 132 15.33 15.52 -16.01
CA PHE A 132 16.70 15.98 -15.78
C PHE A 132 16.80 16.75 -14.46
N ASP A 133 17.89 16.54 -13.74
CA ASP A 133 18.12 17.13 -12.42
C ASP A 133 18.64 18.58 -12.46
N ASP A 134 19.02 19.12 -11.29
CA ASP A 134 19.54 20.49 -11.17
C ASP A 134 20.99 20.67 -11.67
N ARG A 135 21.61 19.62 -12.20
CA ARG A 135 22.87 19.61 -12.95
C ARG A 135 22.66 19.40 -14.46
N LEU A 136 21.41 19.28 -14.91
CA LEU A 136 21.00 18.83 -16.25
C LEU A 136 21.46 17.40 -16.60
N TYR A 137 21.66 16.55 -15.59
CA TYR A 137 21.86 15.11 -15.80
C TYR A 137 20.52 14.40 -15.87
N LEU A 138 20.39 13.41 -16.76
CA LEU A 138 19.21 12.54 -16.80
C LEU A 138 19.09 11.80 -15.46
N ASP A 139 18.02 12.07 -14.72
CA ASP A 139 17.61 11.32 -13.53
C ASP A 139 16.84 10.07 -13.94
N SER A 140 15.83 10.22 -14.79
CA SER A 140 14.93 9.13 -15.17
C SER A 140 14.27 9.32 -16.54
N MET A 141 13.82 8.20 -17.12
CA MET A 141 13.02 8.14 -18.35
C MET A 141 11.84 7.20 -18.10
N THR A 142 10.64 7.61 -18.48
CA THR A 142 9.45 6.75 -18.55
C THR A 142 8.89 6.74 -19.97
N VAL A 143 8.14 5.69 -20.30
CA VAL A 143 7.41 5.56 -21.56
C VAL A 143 6.02 5.03 -21.20
N ASP A 144 5.07 5.95 -21.07
CA ASP A 144 3.76 5.70 -20.50
C ASP A 144 2.75 5.43 -21.63
N ALA A 145 2.31 4.17 -21.70
CA ALA A 145 1.38 3.67 -22.70
C ALA A 145 0.05 4.46 -22.74
N GLU A 146 -0.34 4.95 -23.93
CA GLU A 146 -1.65 5.57 -24.12
C GLU A 146 -2.75 4.51 -23.99
N TYR A 147 -3.73 4.80 -23.14
CA TYR A 147 -4.88 3.95 -22.88
C TYR A 147 -6.17 4.70 -23.15
N THR A 148 -7.06 4.10 -23.94
CA THR A 148 -8.38 4.69 -24.16
C THR A 148 -9.17 4.75 -22.86
N THR A 149 -10.04 5.75 -22.72
CA THR A 149 -10.88 5.89 -21.51
C THR A 149 -11.75 4.65 -21.26
N GLY A 150 -12.03 3.85 -22.29
CA GLY A 150 -12.71 2.56 -22.18
C GLY A 150 -11.85 1.50 -21.49
N GLU A 151 -10.60 1.30 -21.91
CA GLU A 151 -9.66 0.36 -21.27
C GLU A 151 -9.33 0.75 -19.83
N ILE A 152 -9.15 2.06 -19.55
CA ILE A 152 -8.95 2.56 -18.19
C ILE A 152 -10.17 2.23 -17.32
N LEU A 153 -11.38 2.47 -17.84
CA LEU A 153 -12.63 2.17 -17.12
C LEU A 153 -12.85 0.67 -16.93
N GLU A 154 -12.44 -0.18 -17.88
CA GLU A 154 -12.52 -1.63 -17.75
C GLU A 154 -11.51 -2.16 -16.71
N LYS A 155 -10.24 -1.76 -16.77
CA LYS A 155 -9.21 -2.10 -15.77
C LYS A 155 -9.62 -1.65 -14.36
N ALA A 156 -10.07 -0.41 -14.22
CA ALA A 156 -10.53 0.14 -12.94
C ALA A 156 -11.84 -0.52 -12.46
N GLY A 157 -12.76 -0.81 -13.38
CA GLY A 157 -14.03 -1.49 -13.12
C GLY A 157 -13.83 -2.93 -12.62
N LEU A 158 -12.93 -3.68 -13.26
CA LEU A 158 -12.56 -5.04 -12.86
C LEU A 158 -11.98 -5.06 -11.44
N ASN A 159 -11.06 -4.14 -11.13
CA ASN A 159 -10.51 -4.01 -9.76
C ASN A 159 -11.59 -3.55 -8.74
N THR A 160 -12.53 -2.69 -9.15
CA THR A 160 -13.66 -2.27 -8.30
C THR A 160 -14.61 -3.43 -7.99
N VAL A 161 -14.91 -4.29 -8.97
CA VAL A 161 -15.71 -5.51 -8.77
C VAL A 161 -14.95 -6.53 -7.91
N LEU A 162 -13.65 -6.71 -8.13
CA LEU A 162 -12.82 -7.62 -7.37
C LEU A 162 -12.65 -7.19 -5.90
N GLY A 163 -12.43 -5.89 -5.65
CA GLY A 163 -12.28 -5.33 -4.30
C GLY A 163 -13.62 -5.05 -3.60
N MET A 164 -14.43 -4.14 -4.13
CA MET A 164 -15.68 -3.73 -3.48
C MET A 164 -16.81 -4.76 -3.65
N GLY A 165 -16.87 -5.42 -4.81
CA GLY A 165 -17.90 -6.43 -5.09
C GLY A 165 -17.76 -7.69 -4.23
N THR A 166 -16.55 -8.19 -3.98
CA THR A 166 -16.33 -9.34 -3.08
C THR A 166 -16.71 -9.01 -1.64
N VAL A 167 -16.33 -7.83 -1.13
CA VAL A 167 -16.76 -7.34 0.19
C VAL A 167 -18.29 -7.28 0.28
N PHE A 168 -18.97 -6.78 -0.75
CA PHE A 168 -20.44 -6.71 -0.80
C PHE A 168 -21.09 -8.12 -0.77
N VAL A 169 -20.55 -9.08 -1.53
CA VAL A 169 -21.01 -10.48 -1.52
C VAL A 169 -20.78 -11.15 -0.15
N VAL A 170 -19.63 -10.92 0.49
CA VAL A 170 -19.32 -11.44 1.83
C VAL A 170 -20.28 -10.87 2.89
N LEU A 171 -20.60 -9.57 2.82
CA LEU A 171 -21.57 -8.95 3.73
C LEU A 171 -22.99 -9.51 3.54
N ILE A 172 -23.43 -9.77 2.30
CA ILE A 172 -24.69 -10.46 2.01
C ILE A 172 -24.68 -11.88 2.60
N PHE A 173 -23.59 -12.63 2.42
CA PHE A 173 -23.47 -14.00 2.93
C PHE A 173 -23.52 -14.07 4.46
N ILE A 174 -22.82 -13.16 5.14
CA ILE A 174 -22.87 -13.02 6.62
C ILE A 174 -24.29 -12.64 7.08
N SER A 175 -24.95 -11.70 6.37
CA SER A 175 -26.34 -11.31 6.67
C SER A 175 -27.30 -12.49 6.56
N LEU A 176 -27.13 -13.34 5.54
CA LEU A 176 -27.92 -14.57 5.37
C LEU A 176 -27.65 -15.57 6.51
N ILE A 177 -26.40 -15.81 6.91
CA ILE A 177 -26.08 -16.71 8.04
C ILE A 177 -26.74 -16.24 9.34
N ILE A 178 -26.66 -14.95 9.66
CA ILE A 178 -27.31 -14.36 10.85
C ILE A 178 -28.84 -14.48 10.75
N SER A 179 -29.41 -14.34 9.56
CA SER A 179 -30.84 -14.59 9.31
C SER A 179 -31.21 -16.06 9.52
N LEU A 180 -30.36 -17.01 9.13
CA LEU A 180 -30.57 -18.45 9.39
C LEU A 180 -30.55 -18.78 10.89
N PHE A 181 -29.77 -18.07 11.72
CA PHE A 181 -29.76 -18.30 13.17
C PHE A 181 -31.13 -18.07 13.83
N ARG A 182 -32.03 -17.27 13.22
CA ARG A 182 -33.43 -17.12 13.67
C ARG A 182 -34.20 -18.45 13.68
N PHE A 183 -33.81 -19.43 12.87
CA PHE A 183 -34.49 -20.74 12.78
C PHE A 183 -33.95 -21.79 13.76
N ILE A 184 -32.81 -21.55 14.41
CA ILE A 184 -32.26 -22.43 15.46
C ILE A 184 -33.30 -22.78 16.54
N PRO A 185 -34.01 -21.82 17.18
CA PRO A 185 -35.03 -22.16 18.18
C PRO A 185 -36.23 -22.94 17.62
N ALA A 186 -36.50 -22.89 16.30
CA ALA A 186 -37.53 -23.74 15.69
C ALA A 186 -37.04 -25.18 15.51
N ILE A 187 -35.78 -25.35 15.08
CA ILE A 187 -35.13 -26.67 14.93
C ILE A 187 -34.94 -27.35 16.29
N GLU A 188 -34.52 -26.59 17.31
CA GLU A 188 -34.35 -27.10 18.68
C GLU A 188 -35.68 -27.59 19.28
N ASN A 189 -36.78 -26.84 19.07
CA ASN A 189 -38.12 -27.24 19.49
C ASN A 189 -38.70 -28.40 18.66
N ALA A 190 -38.20 -28.67 17.45
CA ALA A 190 -38.52 -29.87 16.68
C ALA A 190 -37.77 -31.10 17.23
N PHE A 191 -36.47 -30.98 17.51
CA PHE A 191 -35.67 -32.08 18.07
C PHE A 191 -36.05 -32.45 19.50
N LYS A 192 -36.48 -31.51 20.34
CA LYS A 192 -36.96 -31.77 21.71
C LYS A 192 -38.32 -32.48 21.79
N LYS A 193 -39.00 -32.75 20.66
CA LYS A 193 -40.30 -33.44 20.60
C LYS A 193 -40.20 -34.92 20.25
N LYS A 194 -39.51 -35.69 21.09
CA LYS A 194 -39.79 -37.13 21.30
C LYS A 194 -40.19 -37.34 22.77
N PRO A 195 -41.24 -38.13 23.07
CA PRO A 195 -41.89 -38.12 24.37
C PRO A 195 -41.07 -38.82 25.46
N ALA A 196 -41.34 -38.43 26.71
CA ALA A 196 -40.72 -39.02 27.89
C ALA A 196 -41.27 -40.41 28.23
N ALA A 197 -40.47 -41.19 28.96
CA ALA A 197 -40.93 -42.31 29.77
C ALA A 197 -40.83 -41.92 31.26
N GLU A 198 -41.83 -42.29 32.05
CA GLU A 198 -41.94 -41.87 33.45
C GLU A 198 -41.03 -42.69 34.39
N VAL A 199 -40.37 -42.02 35.35
CA VAL A 199 -39.90 -42.66 36.58
C VAL A 199 -40.33 -41.83 37.79
N LYS A 200 -41.44 -42.27 38.37
CA LYS A 200 -41.91 -42.18 39.77
C LYS A 200 -41.03 -41.37 40.76
N LYS A 201 -41.65 -40.41 41.46
CA LYS A 201 -41.11 -39.76 42.68
C LYS A 201 -41.43 -40.58 43.94
N GLU A 202 -40.49 -40.65 44.88
CA GLU A 202 -40.71 -41.10 46.27
C GLU A 202 -39.90 -40.21 47.27
N SER A 203 -40.60 -39.25 47.90
CA SER A 203 -40.69 -38.99 49.37
C SER A 203 -39.58 -39.57 50.29
N ILE A 204 -38.91 -38.91 51.26
CA ILE A 204 -39.03 -37.66 52.10
C ILE A 204 -37.58 -37.37 52.67
N PRO A 205 -37.09 -36.17 53.17
CA PRO A 205 -37.66 -34.84 53.50
C PRO A 205 -36.96 -33.65 52.76
N ALA A 206 -36.86 -32.46 53.38
CA ALA A 206 -36.00 -31.32 53.01
C ALA A 206 -35.32 -30.71 54.26
N ALA A 207 -34.17 -30.04 54.10
CA ALA A 207 -33.53 -29.20 55.12
C ALA A 207 -32.65 -28.10 54.48
N ASP A 208 -33.08 -26.84 54.65
CA ASP A 208 -32.42 -25.54 54.41
C ASP A 208 -31.69 -25.22 53.08
N ALA A 209 -31.57 -23.91 52.84
CA ALA A 209 -31.13 -23.33 51.56
C ALA A 209 -29.81 -22.55 51.68
N ALA A 210 -28.92 -22.74 50.70
CA ALA A 210 -27.86 -21.80 50.37
C ALA A 210 -27.59 -21.86 48.86
N VAL A 211 -27.29 -20.70 48.25
CA VAL A 211 -26.93 -20.58 46.83
C VAL A 211 -25.41 -20.50 46.71
N PRO A 212 -24.81 -21.28 45.79
CA PRO A 212 -23.81 -20.74 44.87
C PRO A 212 -24.28 -21.02 43.43
N GLU A 213 -24.42 -20.02 42.57
CA GLU A 213 -23.36 -19.21 41.96
C GLU A 213 -22.54 -20.02 40.95
N VAL A 214 -22.56 -19.56 39.69
CA VAL A 214 -22.07 -20.32 38.54
C VAL A 214 -20.54 -20.37 38.55
N GLN A 215 -19.99 -21.57 38.40
CA GLN A 215 -18.56 -21.79 38.24
C GLN A 215 -18.06 -21.04 37.00
N VAL A 216 -17.30 -19.96 37.22
CA VAL A 216 -16.52 -19.31 36.18
C VAL A 216 -15.35 -20.24 35.86
N SER A 217 -15.24 -20.66 34.60
CA SER A 217 -14.06 -21.38 34.12
C SER A 217 -12.81 -20.54 34.38
N GLU A 218 -11.87 -21.08 35.16
CA GLU A 218 -10.56 -20.48 35.33
C GLU A 218 -9.90 -20.37 33.95
N THR A 219 -9.51 -19.16 33.54
CA THR A 219 -8.69 -19.00 32.34
C THR A 219 -7.31 -19.54 32.66
N ASP A 220 -6.84 -20.48 31.84
CA ASP A 220 -5.53 -21.10 31.99
C ASP A 220 -4.45 -20.11 31.52
N ASP A 221 -4.25 -19.04 32.29
CA ASP A 221 -3.32 -17.94 32.02
C ASP A 221 -1.84 -18.39 32.14
N THR A 222 -1.55 -19.69 32.17
CA THR A 222 -0.21 -20.27 32.36
C THR A 222 0.76 -19.90 31.25
N GLU A 223 0.32 -19.86 29.99
CA GLU A 223 1.14 -19.37 28.86
C GLU A 223 1.52 -17.89 29.04
N LEU A 224 0.57 -17.04 29.47
CA LEU A 224 0.81 -15.62 29.73
C LEU A 224 1.76 -15.42 30.92
N ILE A 225 1.57 -16.20 31.98
CA ILE A 225 2.45 -16.23 33.16
C ILE A 225 3.88 -16.62 32.75
N ALA A 226 4.05 -17.63 31.89
CA ALA A 226 5.36 -18.07 31.42
C ALA A 226 6.08 -17.00 30.57
N VAL A 227 5.39 -16.38 29.61
CA VAL A 227 5.96 -15.32 28.76
C VAL A 227 6.34 -14.09 29.58
N ILE A 228 5.48 -13.63 30.49
CA ILE A 228 5.78 -12.49 31.37
C ILE A 228 6.96 -12.81 32.29
N SER A 229 7.02 -14.05 32.82
CA SER A 229 8.12 -14.48 33.70
C SER A 229 9.47 -14.51 32.97
N ALA A 230 9.50 -15.07 31.75
CA ALA A 230 10.71 -15.10 30.93
C ALA A 230 11.19 -13.67 30.55
N ALA A 231 10.26 -12.76 30.26
CA ALA A 231 10.59 -11.36 29.94
C ALA A 231 11.22 -10.61 31.13
N ILE A 232 10.72 -10.81 32.36
CA ILE A 232 11.28 -10.19 33.57
C ILE A 232 12.66 -10.79 33.88
N ALA A 233 12.80 -12.12 33.84
CA ALA A 233 14.08 -12.80 34.01
C ALA A 233 15.17 -12.28 33.04
N ALA A 234 14.82 -12.11 31.76
CA ALA A 234 15.71 -11.58 30.74
C ALA A 234 16.07 -10.09 30.94
N ALA A 235 15.12 -9.28 31.43
CA ALA A 235 15.35 -7.84 31.66
C ALA A 235 16.17 -7.56 32.93
N GLU A 236 15.99 -8.35 33.99
CA GLU A 236 16.73 -8.20 35.26
C GLU A 236 18.00 -9.06 35.33
N GLY A 237 18.25 -9.93 34.35
CA GLY A 237 19.42 -10.81 34.30
C GLY A 237 19.42 -11.91 35.38
N THR A 238 18.23 -12.38 35.78
CA THR A 238 18.01 -13.25 36.95
C THR A 238 17.19 -14.49 36.59
N SER A 239 17.08 -15.47 37.50
CA SER A 239 16.24 -16.65 37.29
C SER A 239 14.76 -16.34 37.51
N THR A 240 13.88 -17.08 36.83
CA THR A 240 12.41 -17.02 37.01
C THR A 240 11.95 -17.40 38.42
N ASP A 241 12.79 -18.07 39.22
CA ASP A 241 12.46 -18.49 40.58
C ASP A 241 12.33 -17.32 41.59
N GLY A 242 12.78 -16.12 41.22
CA GLY A 242 12.83 -14.95 42.10
C GLY A 242 11.50 -14.21 42.29
N PHE A 243 10.48 -14.47 41.47
CA PHE A 243 9.24 -13.69 41.44
C PHE A 243 8.02 -14.54 41.05
N ILE A 244 6.81 -14.02 41.32
CA ILE A 244 5.54 -14.72 41.05
C ILE A 244 4.59 -13.80 40.27
N VAL A 245 4.31 -14.16 39.01
CA VAL A 245 3.31 -13.49 38.18
C VAL A 245 1.93 -14.06 38.50
N ARG A 246 0.94 -13.20 38.78
CA ARG A 246 -0.47 -13.58 38.97
C ARG A 246 -1.43 -12.48 38.55
N SER A 247 -2.63 -12.85 38.13
CA SER A 247 -3.70 -11.90 37.82
C SER A 247 -4.20 -11.19 39.09
N ILE A 248 -4.22 -9.85 39.10
CA ILE A 248 -4.76 -9.02 40.20
C ILE A 248 -5.89 -8.16 39.65
N ARG A 249 -7.13 -8.59 39.87
CA ARG A 249 -8.33 -7.80 39.51
C ARG A 249 -8.60 -6.74 40.59
N ARG A 250 -8.67 -5.47 40.20
CA ARG A 250 -9.11 -4.37 41.09
C ARG A 250 -10.57 -4.61 41.51
N ARG A 251 -10.86 -4.48 42.82
CA ARG A 251 -12.25 -4.48 43.31
C ARG A 251 -12.96 -3.19 42.88
N PRO A 252 -14.23 -3.23 42.40
CA PRO A 252 -14.95 -2.06 41.88
C PRO A 252 -15.52 -1.13 42.97
N SER A 253 -14.86 -1.02 44.12
CA SER A 253 -15.12 0.03 45.11
C SER A 253 -13.94 0.13 46.07
N ASN A 254 -13.42 1.34 46.28
CA ASN A 254 -12.51 1.64 47.39
C ASN A 254 -12.82 3.04 47.93
N LYS A 255 -13.80 3.13 48.84
CA LYS A 255 -13.90 4.30 49.73
C LYS A 255 -12.80 4.15 50.77
N TRP A 256 -11.65 4.76 50.49
CA TRP A 256 -10.58 4.90 51.47
C TRP A 256 -11.06 5.92 52.51
N ASN A 257 -11.45 5.46 53.70
CA ASN A 257 -11.68 6.37 54.82
C ASN A 257 -10.34 7.00 55.19
N SER A 258 -10.31 8.33 55.25
CA SER A 258 -9.22 9.12 55.84
C SER A 258 -9.30 9.10 57.36
#